data_AF-A0A1C3NG64-F1
#
_entry.id   AF-A0A1C3NG64-F1
#
_cell.length_a   1.000
_cell.length_b   1.000
_cell.length_c   1.000
_cell.angle_alpha   90.00
_cell.angle_beta   90.00
_cell.angle_gamma   90.00
#
_symmetry.space_group_name_H-M   'P 1'
#
loop_
_entity.id
_entity.type
_entity.pdbx_description
1 polymer ?
#
loop_
_entity_poly.entity_id
_entity_poly.type
_entity_poly.pdbx_seq_one_letter_code
_entity_poly.pdbx_strand_id
1 'polypeptide(L)'
;MIYTDNNESGDNRWVNAYVRDDLRRMIGFHTGVQGTDMQVLSSSARHILFRRGSLGIVGINKCGNPVTTTVGMHNSTLCWNADDVDALGSGNVVRISSGSYTFTLPARAARMWRR
;
A
#
# COMPACT_ATOMS: atom_id res chain seq x y z
N MET A 1 -18.06 -7.85 -0.32
CA MET A 1 -18.47 -8.46 -1.59
C MET A 1 -17.81 -7.66 -2.72
N ILE A 2 -17.08 -8.30 -3.63
CA ILE A 2 -16.60 -7.67 -4.87
C ILE A 2 -17.52 -8.15 -6.00
N TYR A 3 -18.05 -7.21 -6.76
CA TYR A 3 -18.95 -7.46 -7.89
C TYR A 3 -18.14 -7.62 -9.19
N THR A 4 -18.65 -8.44 -10.12
CA THR A 4 -18.19 -8.46 -11.51
C THR A 4 -19.22 -7.77 -12.37
N ASP A 5 -18.79 -6.71 -13.04
CA ASP A 5 -19.51 -6.12 -14.16
C ASP A 5 -19.20 -7.03 -15.36
N ASN A 6 -20.17 -7.70 -15.96
CA ASN A 6 -20.02 -8.48 -17.21
C ASN A 6 -19.75 -7.57 -18.43
N ASN A 7 -18.90 -6.56 -18.27
CA ASN A 7 -18.54 -5.54 -19.24
C ASN A 7 -19.68 -4.57 -19.60
N GLU A 8 -20.66 -4.35 -18.72
CA GLU A 8 -21.69 -3.33 -18.91
C GLU A 8 -21.09 -1.91 -18.98
N SER A 9 -19.93 -1.69 -18.34
CA SER A 9 -19.14 -0.45 -18.44
C SER A 9 -18.36 -0.30 -19.75
N GLY A 10 -18.26 -1.35 -20.59
CA GLY A 10 -17.60 -1.32 -21.90
C GLY A 10 -16.07 -1.18 -21.89
N ASP A 11 -15.42 -1.19 -20.72
CA ASP A 11 -13.98 -0.99 -20.56
C ASP A 11 -13.24 -2.15 -19.89
N ASN A 12 -13.94 -3.28 -19.68
CA ASN A 12 -13.47 -4.50 -19.03
C ASN A 12 -12.88 -4.34 -17.62
N ARG A 13 -13.00 -3.16 -16.98
CA ARG A 13 -12.30 -2.85 -15.74
C ARG A 13 -12.74 -3.74 -14.57
N TRP A 14 -14.02 -4.05 -14.55
CA TRP A 14 -14.70 -4.74 -13.45
C TRP A 14 -15.07 -6.19 -13.79
N VAL A 15 -14.83 -6.62 -15.02
CA VAL A 15 -15.02 -8.00 -15.45
C VAL A 15 -14.11 -8.90 -14.63
N ASN A 16 -14.70 -9.92 -14.01
CA ASN A 16 -13.99 -10.90 -13.21
C ASN A 16 -13.17 -10.26 -12.07
N ALA A 17 -13.58 -9.09 -11.58
CA ALA A 17 -12.81 -8.35 -10.57
C ALA A 17 -12.54 -9.16 -9.30
N TYR A 18 -13.51 -9.96 -8.87
CA TYR A 18 -13.38 -10.84 -7.70
C TYR A 18 -12.31 -11.94 -7.85
N VAL A 19 -11.89 -12.27 -9.08
CA VAL A 19 -10.80 -13.23 -9.33
C VAL A 19 -9.46 -12.59 -9.70
N ARG A 20 -9.39 -11.26 -9.85
CA ARG A 20 -8.11 -10.60 -10.14
C ARG A 20 -7.15 -10.74 -8.95
N ASP A 21 -5.92 -11.11 -9.24
CA ASP A 21 -4.90 -11.40 -8.23
C ASP A 21 -4.54 -10.16 -7.39
N ASP A 22 -4.45 -9.00 -8.03
CA ASP A 22 -4.21 -7.72 -7.35
C ASP A 22 -5.30 -7.42 -6.31
N LEU A 23 -6.58 -7.55 -6.67
CA LEU A 23 -7.71 -7.32 -5.77
C LEU A 23 -7.76 -8.33 -4.63
N ARG A 24 -7.49 -9.63 -4.90
CA ARG A 24 -7.41 -10.66 -3.85
C ARG A 24 -6.32 -10.35 -2.84
N ARG A 25 -5.14 -9.92 -3.30
CA ARG A 25 -4.02 -9.52 -2.44
C ARG A 25 -4.34 -8.26 -1.64
N MET A 26 -4.96 -7.26 -2.24
CA MET A 26 -5.42 -6.06 -1.53
C MET A 26 -6.47 -6.38 -0.46
N ILE A 27 -7.39 -7.32 -0.71
CA ILE A 27 -8.32 -7.82 0.32
C ILE A 27 -7.55 -8.53 1.44
N GLY A 28 -6.62 -9.42 1.10
CA GLY A 28 -5.80 -10.11 2.09
C GLY A 28 -4.98 -9.15 2.96
N PHE A 29 -4.47 -8.07 2.38
CA PHE A 29 -3.87 -6.97 3.12
C PHE A 29 -4.89 -6.30 4.05
N HIS A 30 -6.04 -5.90 3.52
CA HIS A 30 -7.10 -5.20 4.29
C HIS A 30 -7.56 -6.01 5.50
N THR A 31 -7.82 -7.30 5.33
CA THR A 31 -8.19 -8.22 6.42
C THR A 31 -7.05 -8.38 7.42
N GLY A 32 -5.81 -8.50 6.95
CA GLY A 32 -4.63 -8.66 7.81
C GLY A 32 -4.34 -7.45 8.71
N VAL A 33 -4.83 -6.26 8.36
CA VAL A 33 -4.67 -5.03 9.15
C VAL A 33 -5.99 -4.52 9.75
N GLN A 34 -7.03 -5.35 9.75
CA GLN A 34 -8.35 -4.96 10.26
C GLN A 34 -8.27 -4.54 11.74
N GLY A 35 -9.07 -3.53 12.12
CA GLY A 35 -9.10 -3.01 13.50
C GLY A 35 -7.94 -2.10 13.87
N THR A 36 -6.92 -1.95 13.02
CA THR A 36 -5.82 -1.02 13.26
C THR A 36 -6.20 0.41 12.86
N ASP A 37 -5.65 1.38 13.59
CA ASP A 37 -5.77 2.80 13.28
C ASP A 37 -5.08 3.16 11.95
N MET A 38 -5.33 4.37 11.46
CA MET A 38 -4.71 4.89 10.24
C MET A 38 -4.01 6.21 10.55
N GLN A 39 -2.77 6.35 10.08
CA GLN A 39 -2.03 7.62 10.15
C GLN A 39 -1.38 7.91 8.81
N VAL A 40 -1.68 9.08 8.26
CA VAL A 40 -1.00 9.60 7.07
C VAL A 40 0.41 10.01 7.45
N LEU A 41 1.40 9.48 6.73
CA LEU A 41 2.83 9.73 6.94
C LEU A 41 3.38 10.77 5.96
N SER A 42 2.86 10.77 4.73
CA SER A 42 3.20 11.75 3.71
C SER A 42 2.08 11.85 2.69
N SER A 43 1.82 13.04 2.17
CA SER A 43 0.83 13.24 1.12
C SER A 43 1.17 14.44 0.24
N SER A 44 0.62 14.45 -0.96
CA SER A 44 0.64 15.57 -1.88
C SER A 44 -0.57 15.48 -2.81
N ALA A 45 -0.68 16.39 -3.76
CA ALA A 45 -1.68 16.29 -4.83
C ALA A 45 -1.56 15.00 -5.67
N ARG A 46 -0.44 14.27 -5.60
CA ARG A 46 -0.16 13.12 -6.49
C ARG A 46 0.23 11.81 -5.81
N HIS A 47 0.45 11.81 -4.50
CA HIS A 47 0.71 10.58 -3.75
C HIS A 47 0.12 10.65 -2.35
N ILE A 48 -0.11 9.48 -1.76
CA ILE A 48 -0.40 9.33 -0.34
C ILE A 48 0.37 8.12 0.19
N LEU A 49 0.97 8.28 1.36
CA LEU A 49 1.62 7.24 2.13
C LEU A 49 1.02 7.26 3.54
N PHE A 50 0.51 6.13 3.99
CA PHE A 50 -0.08 5.99 5.32
C PHE A 50 0.21 4.62 5.91
N ARG A 51 0.16 4.51 7.24
CA ARG A 51 0.25 3.24 7.95
C ARG A 51 -1.11 2.76 8.44
N ARG A 52 -1.17 1.47 8.74
CA ARG A 52 -2.28 0.76 9.38
C ARG A 52 -1.77 0.06 10.64
N GLY A 53 -1.91 0.71 11.79
CA GLY A 53 -1.25 0.29 13.03
C GLY A 53 0.25 0.09 12.83
N SER A 54 0.80 -0.92 13.50
CA SER A 54 2.16 -1.42 13.31
C SER A 54 2.25 -2.57 12.29
N LEU A 55 1.15 -2.90 11.61
CA LEU A 55 0.99 -4.12 10.80
C LEU A 55 1.08 -3.89 9.30
N GLY A 56 0.90 -2.66 8.83
CA GLY A 56 1.00 -2.40 7.40
C GLY A 56 1.23 -0.96 7.00
N ILE A 57 1.74 -0.80 5.79
CA ILE A 57 2.08 0.47 5.16
C ILE A 57 1.48 0.46 3.76
N VAL A 58 0.82 1.54 3.37
CA VAL A 58 0.22 1.69 2.03
C VAL A 58 0.74 2.95 1.39
N GLY A 59 1.28 2.82 0.20
CA GLY A 59 1.68 3.94 -0.65
C GLY A 59 0.97 3.89 -1.99
N ILE A 60 0.38 5.00 -2.42
CA ILE A 60 -0.28 5.12 -3.73
C ILE A 60 0.31 6.33 -4.44
N ASN A 61 0.77 6.13 -5.68
CA ASN A 61 1.32 7.18 -6.51
C ASN A 61 0.58 7.25 -7.85
N LYS A 62 -0.11 8.37 -8.10
CA LYS A 62 -0.81 8.61 -9.37
C LYS A 62 0.03 9.38 -10.39
N CYS A 63 1.27 9.78 -10.06
CA CYS A 63 2.20 10.39 -11.00
C CYS A 63 2.59 9.42 -12.12
N GLY A 64 3.01 9.97 -13.27
CA GLY A 64 3.73 9.23 -14.30
C GLY A 64 5.19 8.88 -13.95
N ASN A 65 5.72 9.42 -12.85
CA ASN A 65 7.10 9.18 -12.38
C ASN A 65 7.10 8.61 -10.95
N PRO A 66 8.16 7.88 -10.54
CA PRO A 66 8.33 7.48 -9.15
C PRO A 66 8.33 8.67 -8.19
N VAL A 67 7.81 8.46 -6.98
CA VAL A 67 7.84 9.46 -5.90
C VAL A 67 8.62 8.88 -4.73
N THR A 68 9.56 9.66 -4.22
CA THR A 68 10.33 9.30 -3.02
C THR A 68 9.97 10.26 -1.89
N THR A 69 9.70 9.75 -0.70
CA THR A 69 9.35 10.55 0.48
C THR A 69 10.05 10.02 1.73
N THR A 70 10.62 10.93 2.52
CA THR A 70 11.29 10.60 3.78
C THR A 70 10.35 10.90 4.94
N VAL A 71 10.11 9.90 5.78
CA VAL A 71 9.22 9.99 6.94
C VAL A 71 10.05 9.86 8.20
N GLY A 72 9.83 10.75 9.17
CA GLY A 72 10.37 10.59 10.53
C GLY A 72 9.57 9.57 11.32
N MET A 73 10.25 8.62 11.96
CA MET A 73 9.64 7.49 12.68
C MET A 73 9.26 7.79 14.13
N HIS A 74 9.61 8.97 14.64
CA HIS A 74 9.54 9.35 16.06
C HIS A 74 8.11 9.31 16.64
N ASN A 75 7.08 9.50 15.79
CA ASN A 75 5.66 9.46 16.16
C ASN A 75 4.90 8.37 15.40
N SER A 76 5.59 7.29 15.04
CA SER A 76 5.02 6.15 14.32
C SER A 76 5.02 4.90 15.20
N THR A 77 4.01 4.06 15.04
CA THR A 77 3.93 2.73 15.67
C THR A 77 4.57 1.64 14.81
N LEU A 78 5.14 2.00 13.66
CA LEU A 78 5.85 1.05 12.79
C LEU A 78 7.07 0.47 13.51
N CYS A 79 7.27 -0.82 13.30
CA CYS A 79 8.32 -1.54 14.00
C CYS A 79 9.69 -1.33 13.38
N TRP A 80 10.70 -1.25 14.24
CA TRP A 80 12.08 -1.09 13.85
C TRP A 80 12.73 -2.48 13.72
N ASN A 81 13.67 -2.61 12.79
CA ASN A 81 14.44 -3.82 12.53
C ASN A 81 13.55 -5.05 12.27
N ALA A 82 12.40 -4.84 11.62
CA ALA A 82 11.52 -5.87 11.12
C ALA A 82 11.24 -5.63 9.63
N ASP A 83 11.00 -6.71 8.90
CA ASP A 83 10.72 -6.66 7.47
C ASP A 83 9.21 -6.57 7.27
N ASP A 84 8.78 -5.55 6.54
CA ASP A 84 7.45 -5.48 5.95
C ASP A 84 7.57 -5.79 4.45
N VAL A 85 6.89 -6.84 3.99
CA VAL A 85 7.00 -7.34 2.61
C VAL A 85 5.81 -6.85 1.79
N ASP A 86 6.04 -6.43 0.54
CA ASP A 86 4.99 -5.99 -0.36
C ASP A 86 4.00 -7.12 -0.66
N ALA A 87 2.81 -7.02 -0.08
CA ALA A 87 1.69 -7.94 -0.19
C ALA A 87 1.10 -7.98 -1.60
N LEU A 88 1.38 -6.99 -2.45
CA LEU A 88 1.01 -7.03 -3.88
C LEU A 88 1.96 -7.93 -4.69
N GLY A 89 3.04 -8.39 -4.08
CA GLY A 89 3.94 -9.44 -4.58
C GLY A 89 5.02 -8.97 -5.53
N SER A 90 5.45 -7.71 -5.44
CA SER A 90 6.70 -7.29 -6.08
C SER A 90 7.95 -7.84 -5.39
N GLY A 91 7.80 -8.45 -4.21
CA GLY A 91 8.92 -8.91 -3.37
C GLY A 91 9.70 -7.76 -2.71
N ASN A 92 9.28 -6.51 -2.89
CA ASN A 92 9.92 -5.37 -2.25
C ASN A 92 9.74 -5.42 -0.73
N VAL A 93 10.82 -5.15 0.00
CA VAL A 93 10.85 -5.15 1.46
C VAL A 93 11.12 -3.74 1.97
N VAL A 94 10.42 -3.36 3.03
CA VAL A 94 10.72 -2.19 3.87
C VAL A 94 11.29 -2.70 5.18
N ARG A 95 12.48 -2.23 5.55
CA ARG A 95 13.10 -2.50 6.84
C ARG A 95 13.56 -1.19 7.46
N ILE A 96 12.83 -0.72 8.47
CA ILE A 96 13.11 0.55 9.13
C ILE A 96 14.18 0.33 10.20
N SER A 97 15.36 0.92 10.03
CA SER A 97 16.50 0.76 10.97
C SER A 97 16.97 2.08 11.59
N SER A 98 16.28 3.19 11.34
CA SER A 98 16.67 4.53 11.75
C SER A 98 15.46 5.40 12.10
N GLY A 99 15.72 6.53 12.77
CA GLY A 99 14.69 7.52 13.15
C GLY A 99 13.97 8.19 11.98
N SER A 100 14.40 7.92 10.74
CA SER A 100 13.68 8.22 9.51
C SER A 100 13.82 7.05 8.52
N TYR A 101 12.89 6.96 7.57
CA TYR A 101 12.98 6.01 6.47
C TYR A 101 12.48 6.66 5.17
N THR A 102 13.13 6.32 4.06
CA THR A 102 12.79 6.84 2.74
C THR A 102 12.03 5.79 1.94
N PHE A 103 10.77 6.09 1.64
CA PHE A 103 9.90 5.24 0.83
C PHE A 103 9.97 5.67 -0.64
N THR A 104 10.01 4.69 -1.55
CA THR A 104 9.89 4.92 -3.00
C THR A 104 8.64 4.25 -3.54
N LEU A 105 7.75 5.06 -4.12
CA LEU A 105 6.51 4.63 -4.73
C LEU A 105 6.66 4.62 -6.27
N PRO A 106 6.44 3.48 -6.95
CA PRO A 106 6.52 3.40 -8.40
C PRO A 106 5.49 4.30 -9.09
N ALA A 107 5.77 4.70 -10.34
CA ALA A 107 4.82 5.46 -11.15
C ALA A 107 3.51 4.69 -11.35
N ARG A 108 2.37 5.38 -11.30
CA ARG A 108 1.02 4.83 -11.59
C ARG A 108 0.69 3.53 -10.84
N ALA A 109 1.18 3.38 -9.61
CA ALA A 109 1.07 2.13 -8.89
C ALA A 109 0.88 2.34 -7.38
N ALA A 110 0.44 1.27 -6.73
CA ALA A 110 0.38 1.15 -5.28
C ALA A 110 1.43 0.15 -4.78
N ARG A 111 1.81 0.29 -3.53
CA ARG A 111 2.53 -0.72 -2.74
C ARG A 111 1.84 -0.88 -1.40
N MET A 112 1.77 -2.12 -0.93
CA MET A 112 1.15 -2.44 0.36
C MET A 112 2.09 -3.37 1.11
N TRP A 113 2.88 -2.85 2.03
CA TRP A 113 3.78 -3.68 2.83
C TRP A 113 3.04 -4.18 4.06
N ARG A 114 3.09 -5.48 4.27
CA ARG A 114 2.55 -6.14 5.46
C ARG A 114 3.65 -6.92 6.14
N ARG A 115 3.60 -6.93 7.46
CA ARG A 115 4.43 -7.78 8.29
C ARG A 115 4.11 -9.27 8.13
#